data_AF-A0A5N5W2S0-F1
#
_entry.id   AF-A0A5N5W2S0-F1
#
_cell.length_a   1.000
_cell.length_b   1.000
_cell.length_c   1.000
_cell.angle_alpha   90.00
_cell.angle_beta   90.00
_cell.angle_gamma   90.00
#
_symmetry.space_group_name_H-M   'P 1'
#
loop_
_entity.id
_entity.type
_entity.pdbx_description
1 polymer ?
#
loop_
_entity_poly.entity_id
_entity_poly.type
_entity_poly.pdbx_seq_one_letter_code
_entity_poly.pdbx_strand_id
1 'polypeptide(L)' 'MSEHREKLAHRAEELRDQRASVAVQLKDVAAELWQDGMENVREIGRLTGLSRTTLYAALRERGIEPTDRAPRA' A
#
# COMPACT_ATOMS: atom_id res chain seq x y z
N MET A 1 18.69 -3.54 -31.75
CA MET A 1 18.52 -4.04 -30.36
C MET A 1 18.21 -5.53 -30.46
N SER A 2 18.66 -6.39 -29.53
CA SER A 2 18.37 -7.83 -29.60
C SER A 2 16.91 -8.09 -29.17
N GLU A 3 16.19 -8.96 -29.88
CA GLU A 3 14.81 -9.38 -29.56
C GLU A 3 14.64 -9.81 -28.08
N HIS A 4 15.67 -10.39 -27.49
CA HIS A 4 15.66 -10.79 -26.08
C HIS A 4 15.57 -9.57 -25.14
N ARG A 5 16.29 -8.49 -25.44
CA ARG A 5 16.25 -7.25 -24.65
C ARG A 5 14.88 -6.57 -24.74
N GLU A 6 14.24 -6.61 -25.92
CA GLU A 6 12.90 -6.07 -26.12
C GLU A 6 11.85 -6.85 -25.32
N LYS A 7 11.93 -8.19 -25.32
CA LYS A 7 11.06 -9.06 -24.49
C LYS A 7 11.23 -8.78 -23.00
N LEU A 8 12.46 -8.63 -22.51
CA LEU A 8 12.73 -8.31 -21.10
C LEU A 8 12.21 -6.92 -20.73
N ALA A 9 12.35 -5.93 -21.61
CA ALA A 9 11.84 -4.58 -21.39
C ALA A 9 10.31 -4.57 -21.27
N HIS A 10 9.62 -5.25 -22.20
CA HIS A 10 8.16 -5.37 -22.14
C HIS A 10 7.71 -6.08 -20.86
N ARG A 11 8.38 -7.17 -20.48
CA ARG A 11 8.05 -7.88 -19.24
C ARG A 11 8.24 -7.01 -17.99
N ALA A 12 9.27 -6.17 -17.97
CA ALA A 12 9.50 -5.25 -16.85
C ALA A 12 8.40 -4.19 -16.75
N GLU A 13 7.87 -3.72 -17.89
CA GLU A 13 6.75 -2.79 -17.96
C GLU A 13 5.46 -3.43 -17.40
N GLU A 14 5.11 -4.64 -17.84
CA GLU A 14 3.96 -5.37 -17.31
C GLU A 14 4.03 -5.55 -15.79
N LEU A 15 5.20 -5.94 -15.27
CA LEU A 15 5.40 -6.13 -13.83
C LEU A 15 5.30 -4.81 -13.06
N ARG A 16 5.73 -3.70 -13.66
CA ARG A 16 5.61 -2.37 -13.07
C ARG A 16 4.15 -1.96 -12.94
N ASP A 17 3.34 -2.20 -13.96
CA ASP A 17 1.92 -1.88 -13.96
C ASP A 17 1.15 -2.75 -12.98
N GLN A 18 1.47 -4.05 -12.93
CA GLN A 18 0.92 -4.97 -11.92
C GLN A 18 1.27 -4.49 -10.51
N ARG A 19 2.53 -4.13 -10.26
CA ARG A 19 2.95 -3.59 -8.96
C ARG A 19 2.19 -2.32 -8.59
N ALA A 20 1.98 -1.42 -9.55
CA ALA A 20 1.23 -0.19 -9.31
C ALA A 20 -0.24 -0.50 -8.94
N SER A 21 -0.88 -1.41 -9.66
CA SER A 21 -2.26 -1.85 -9.37
C SER A 21 -2.38 -2.50 -8.00
N VAL A 22 -1.49 -3.43 -7.67
CA VAL A 22 -1.45 -4.11 -6.36
C VAL A 22 -1.21 -3.10 -5.23
N ALA A 23 -0.33 -2.11 -5.43
CA ALA A 23 -0.09 -1.08 -4.43
C ALA A 23 -1.34 -0.24 -4.14
N VAL A 24 -2.19 0.02 -5.14
CA VAL A 24 -3.48 0.71 -4.94
C VAL A 24 -4.42 -0.17 -4.10
N GLN A 25 -4.58 -1.45 -4.45
CA GLN A 25 -5.42 -2.38 -3.70
C GLN A 25 -4.98 -2.52 -2.24
N LEU A 26 -3.67 -2.58 -1.97
CA LEU A 26 -3.14 -2.64 -0.60
C LEU A 26 -3.44 -1.37 0.21
N LYS A 27 -3.53 -0.21 -0.44
CA LYS A 27 -3.96 1.04 0.22
C LYS A 27 -5.44 1.01 0.57
N ASP A 28 -6.28 0.38 -0.25
CA ASP A 28 -7.70 0.18 0.03
C ASP A 28 -7.88 -0.76 1.23
N VAL A 29 -7.21 -1.92 1.21
CA VAL A 29 -7.18 -2.86 2.33
C VAL A 29 -6.71 -2.19 3.62
N ALA A 30 -5.69 -1.33 3.57
CA ALA A 30 -5.21 -0.60 4.73
C ALA A 30 -6.29 0.32 5.34
N ALA A 31 -7.11 0.96 4.51
CA ALA A 31 -8.20 1.82 4.98
C ALA A 31 -9.36 1.01 5.54
N GLU A 32 -9.70 -0.12 4.92
CA GLU A 32 -10.70 -1.06 5.42
C GLU A 32 -10.30 -1.60 6.80
N LEU A 33 -9.05 -2.06 6.97
CA LEU A 33 -8.53 -2.53 8.27
C LEU A 33 -8.64 -1.45 9.36
N TRP A 34 -8.34 -0.19 9.01
CA TRP A 34 -8.49 0.92 9.95
C TRP A 34 -9.95 1.10 10.36
N GLN A 35 -10.87 1.11 9.40
CA GLN A 35 -12.30 1.29 9.64
C GLN A 35 -12.91 0.12 10.45
N ASP A 36 -12.35 -1.07 10.33
CA ASP A 36 -12.68 -2.25 11.13
C ASP A 36 -12.13 -2.17 12.58
N GLY A 37 -11.45 -1.08 12.94
CA GLY A 37 -10.96 -0.81 14.29
C GLY A 37 -9.51 -1.23 14.54
N MET A 38 -8.77 -1.68 13.52
CA MET A 38 -7.33 -1.91 13.61
C MET A 38 -6.59 -0.57 13.53
N GLU A 39 -6.73 0.28 14.54
CA GLU A 39 -6.14 1.64 14.62
C GLU A 39 -4.62 1.62 14.92
N ASN A 40 -3.88 0.64 14.39
CA ASN A 40 -2.44 0.50 14.55
C ASN A 40 -1.73 0.42 13.19
N VAL A 41 -1.18 1.55 12.75
CA VAL A 41 -0.46 1.67 11.46
C VAL A 41 0.73 0.70 11.35
N ARG A 42 1.38 0.35 12.47
CA ARG A 42 2.51 -0.59 12.45
C ARG A 42 2.04 -2.01 12.14
N GLU A 43 0.90 -2.40 12.68
CA GLU A 43 0.30 -3.71 12.43
C GLU A 43 -0.26 -3.79 11.01
N ILE A 44 -0.99 -2.76 10.56
CA ILE A 44 -1.45 -2.64 9.17
C ILE A 44 -0.27 -2.73 8.19
N GLY A 45 0.86 -2.08 8.49
CA GLY A 45 2.07 -2.16 7.66
C GLY A 45 2.69 -3.55 7.60
N ARG A 46 2.59 -4.34 8.67
CA ARG A 46 3.02 -5.75 8.64
C ARG A 46 2.13 -6.61 7.75
N LEU A 47 0.82 -6.36 7.72
CA LEU A 47 -0.14 -7.14 6.93
C LEU A 47 -0.11 -6.76 5.45
N THR A 48 -0.02 -5.47 5.16
CA THR A 48 -0.08 -4.93 3.78
C THR A 48 1.29 -4.82 3.11
N GLY A 49 2.38 -4.88 3.88
CA GLY A 49 3.74 -4.63 3.38
C GLY A 49 4.02 -3.18 3.00
N LEU A 50 3.09 -2.26 3.24
CA LEU A 50 3.25 -0.84 2.94
C LEU A 50 4.07 -0.13 4.01
N SER A 51 4.86 0.86 3.59
CA SER A 51 5.60 1.70 4.53
C SER A 51 4.64 2.56 5.35
N ARG A 52 5.04 2.96 6.57
CA ARG A 52 4.25 3.87 7.41
C ARG A 52 3.86 5.15 6.69
N THR A 53 4.80 5.76 5.96
CA THR A 53 4.54 6.98 5.18
C THR A 53 3.46 6.76 4.12
N THR A 54 3.50 5.62 3.43
CA THR A 54 2.48 5.26 2.42
C THR A 54 1.11 5.04 3.06
N LEU A 55 1.06 4.41 4.24
CA LEU A 55 -0.18 4.18 4.98
C LEU A 55 -0.81 5.50 5.45
N TYR A 56 -0.03 6.38 6.08
CA TYR A 56 -0.52 7.70 6.50
C TYR A 56 -1.06 8.50 5.32
N ALA A 57 -0.36 8.50 4.18
CA ALA A 57 -0.84 9.15 2.97
C ALA A 57 -2.15 8.51 2.46
N ALA A 58 -2.22 7.19 2.38
CA ALA A 58 -3.39 6.46 1.90
C ALA A 58 -4.64 6.69 2.77
N LEU A 59 -4.48 6.74 4.10
CA LEU A 59 -5.57 7.03 5.03
C LEU A 59 -6.06 8.47 4.85
N ARG A 60 -5.15 9.45 4.78
CA ARG A 60 -5.51 10.87 4.57
C ARG A 60 -6.16 11.13 3.22
N GLU A 61 -5.68 10.49 2.15
CA GLU A 61 -6.29 10.51 0.82
C GLU A 61 -7.76 10.03 0.86
N ARG A 62 -8.12 9.19 1.83
CA ARG A 62 -9.47 8.65 2.07
C ARG A 62 -10.23 9.39 3.18
N GLY A 63 -9.73 10.54 3.63
CA GLY A 63 -10.37 11.36 4.65
C GLY A 63 -10.27 10.81 6.08
N ILE A 64 -9.44 9.79 6.30
CA ILE A 64 -9.17 9.23 7.62
C ILE A 64 -7.97 9.99 8.18
N GLU A 65 -8.15 10.71 9.29
CA GLU A 65 -7.00 11.22 10.06
C GLU A 65 -6.61 10.14 11.08
N PRO A 66 -5.52 9.40 10.84
CA PRO A 66 -5.06 8.41 11.80
C PRO A 66 -4.67 9.12 13.09
N THR A 67 -5.52 8.98 14.11
CA THR A 67 -5.22 9.57 15.40
C THR A 67 -4.04 8.82 16.01
N ASP A 68 -3.09 9.57 16.57
CA ASP A 68 -1.96 9.02 17.33
C ASP A 68 -2.42 8.43 18.69
N ARG A 69 -3.72 8.12 18.84
CA ARG A 69 -4.27 7.45 20.01
C ARG A 69 -3.83 6.00 19.97
N ALA A 70 -2.57 5.77 20.37
CA ALA A 70 -2.25 4.53 21.06
C ALA A 70 -3.34 4.31 22.13
N PRO A 71 -4.03 3.15 22.19
CA PRO A 71 -4.81 2.83 23.36
C PRO A 71 -3.85 2.91 24.55
N ARG A 72 -4.16 3.77 25.51
CA ARG A 72 -3.58 3.67 26.86
C ARG A 72 -4.00 2.29 27.37
N ALA A 73 -3.09 1.33 27.30
CA ALA A 73 -3.07 0.15 28.15
C ALA A 73 -2.12 0.42 29.31
#